data_AF-A0AAW0NBC8-F1
#
_entry.id   AF-A0AAW0NBC8-F1
#
_cell.length_a   1.000
_cell.length_b   1.000
_cell.length_c   1.000
_cell.angle_alpha   90.00
_cell.angle_beta   90.00
_cell.angle_gamma   90.00
#
_symmetry.space_group_name_H-M   'P 1'
#
loop_
_entity.id
_entity.type
_entity.pdbx_description
1 polymer ?
#
loop_
_entity_poly.entity_id
_entity_poly.type
_entity_poly.pdbx_seq_one_letter_code
_entity_poly.pdbx_strand_id
1 'polypeptide(L)'
;MIHELLLALSGFPGTIFTWNKRNGLQVSQELPFLHPSELSVLNRQCKLGSDYIRFTEFIEQNTGHVHTQDLTQAGASLNGVYLRAFCTGLDSMLQPYRQALLDLEQEFLADPHLTISHVNYKLDQFQLLFPSVMVVVETIRAQKIHGCQILETVYKHSCGGLPPVRTALEKILCVCHGVLYKQLAAWMLHGLLLDQHEEFFIRQGPSVAGGSANQDEEEDDLCLGGLSGKQLRELQDLRLIEEENMLAPSLQQFSLRTEMLPSYIPVRVAEKILFWGESVQMFENHNHSPSRAECKIIIISVVLLCSSILKHREDVFASELHRLKQQPLLHLWTLMVEEADLIEQLKV
;
A
#
# COMPACT_ATOMS: atom_id res chain seq x y z
N MET A 1 17.95 -33.67 -19.35
CA MET A 1 16.82 -32.78 -19.69
C MET A 1 16.02 -32.33 -18.47
N ILE A 2 15.64 -33.22 -17.54
CA ILE A 2 14.89 -32.83 -16.33
C ILE A 2 15.66 -31.82 -15.47
N HIS A 3 16.97 -32.03 -15.27
CA HIS A 3 17.81 -31.06 -14.56
C HIS A 3 17.77 -29.66 -15.21
N GLU A 4 17.94 -29.57 -16.53
CA GLU A 4 17.81 -28.31 -17.30
C GLU A 4 16.41 -27.69 -17.18
N LEU A 5 15.36 -28.52 -17.09
CA LEU A 5 13.98 -28.04 -16.88
C LEU A 5 13.82 -27.42 -15.50
N LEU A 6 14.33 -28.07 -14.44
CA LEU A 6 14.27 -27.54 -13.07
C LEU A 6 15.06 -26.24 -12.93
N LEU A 7 16.24 -26.15 -13.56
CA LEU A 7 17.03 -24.92 -13.64
C LEU A 7 16.24 -23.79 -14.32
N ALA A 8 15.63 -24.09 -15.47
CA ALA A 8 14.83 -23.11 -16.22
C ALA A 8 13.59 -22.64 -15.45
N LEU A 9 12.92 -23.55 -14.74
CA LEU A 9 11.79 -23.25 -13.85
C LEU A 9 12.19 -22.45 -12.61
N SER A 10 13.44 -22.57 -12.18
CA SER A 10 14.04 -21.78 -11.10
C SER A 10 14.50 -20.39 -11.56
N GLY A 11 14.36 -20.07 -12.85
CA GLY A 11 14.68 -18.77 -13.43
C GLY A 11 16.04 -18.69 -14.13
N PHE A 12 16.75 -19.81 -14.30
CA PHE A 12 18.05 -19.86 -14.97
C PHE A 12 17.89 -20.46 -16.37
N PRO A 13 17.82 -19.64 -17.43
CA PRO A 13 17.72 -20.16 -18.80
C PRO A 13 19.00 -20.88 -19.21
N GLY A 14 18.83 -21.90 -20.04
CA GLY A 14 19.91 -22.73 -20.57
C GLY A 14 19.95 -22.76 -22.09
N THR A 15 20.66 -23.74 -22.64
CA THR A 15 20.75 -23.96 -24.09
C THR A 15 19.51 -24.67 -24.64
N ILE A 16 18.90 -25.56 -23.84
CA ILE A 16 17.66 -26.27 -24.20
C ILE A 16 16.43 -25.39 -23.97
N PHE A 17 16.40 -24.68 -22.84
CA PHE A 17 15.32 -23.77 -22.45
C PHE A 17 15.81 -22.33 -22.54
N THR A 18 15.52 -21.68 -23.67
CA THR A 18 16.01 -20.34 -23.97
C THR A 18 15.03 -19.27 -23.48
N TRP A 19 15.55 -18.16 -22.96
CA TRP A 19 14.74 -17.03 -22.50
C TRP A 19 14.68 -15.92 -23.56
N ASN A 20 13.47 -15.47 -23.87
CA ASN A 20 13.24 -14.28 -24.68
C ASN A 20 12.31 -13.32 -23.94
N LYS A 21 12.69 -12.04 -23.81
CA LYS A 21 11.88 -11.03 -23.12
C LYS A 21 10.45 -10.90 -23.65
N ARG A 22 10.23 -11.14 -24.96
CA ARG A 22 8.90 -11.03 -25.58
C ARG A 22 8.07 -12.30 -25.39
N ASN A 23 8.68 -13.45 -25.64
CA ASN A 23 7.96 -14.72 -25.73
C ASN A 23 8.04 -15.58 -24.45
N GLY A 24 8.83 -15.14 -23.47
CA GLY A 24 9.14 -15.91 -22.28
C GLY A 24 10.17 -17.01 -22.55
N LEU A 25 10.15 -18.01 -21.68
CA LEU A 25 10.95 -19.23 -21.76
C LEU A 25 10.37 -20.14 -22.85
N GLN A 26 11.23 -20.69 -23.70
CA GLN A 26 10.83 -21.57 -24.80
C GLN A 26 11.79 -22.76 -24.92
N VAL A 27 11.24 -23.90 -25.30
CA VAL A 27 12.05 -25.08 -25.67
C VAL A 27 12.64 -24.86 -27.05
N SER A 28 13.95 -25.10 -27.20
CA SER A 28 14.60 -25.08 -28.51
C SER A 28 13.93 -26.11 -29.46
N GLN A 29 13.59 -25.68 -30.67
CA GLN A 29 12.83 -26.47 -31.64
C GLN A 29 13.63 -27.62 -32.29
N GLU A 30 14.87 -27.84 -31.88
CA GLU A 30 15.83 -28.76 -32.52
C GLU A 30 16.10 -30.04 -31.71
N LEU A 31 15.11 -30.58 -30.99
CA LEU A 31 15.26 -31.84 -30.25
C LEU A 31 14.60 -33.02 -30.97
N PRO A 32 15.35 -33.80 -31.78
CA PRO A 32 14.79 -34.89 -32.60
C PRO A 32 14.26 -36.08 -31.77
N PHE A 33 14.53 -36.12 -30.47
CA PHE A 33 14.16 -37.21 -29.56
C PHE A 33 12.87 -36.96 -28.76
N LEU A 34 12.24 -35.79 -28.88
CA LEU A 34 11.01 -35.47 -28.15
C LEU A 34 9.76 -35.67 -29.00
N HIS A 35 8.76 -36.33 -28.43
CA HIS A 35 7.46 -36.43 -29.06
C HIS A 35 6.72 -35.07 -29.02
N PRO A 36 5.92 -34.70 -30.03
CA PRO A 36 5.19 -33.43 -30.04
C PRO A 36 4.31 -33.17 -28.80
N SER A 37 3.78 -34.23 -28.17
CA SER A 37 3.03 -34.10 -26.92
C SER A 37 3.89 -33.70 -25.73
N GLU A 38 5.12 -34.24 -25.64
CA GLU A 38 6.08 -33.89 -24.60
C GLU A 38 6.52 -32.44 -24.76
N LEU A 39 6.76 -32.01 -26.00
CA LEU A 39 7.06 -30.61 -26.31
C LEU A 39 5.93 -29.67 -25.87
N SER A 40 4.67 -30.07 -26.06
CA SER A 40 3.51 -29.28 -25.60
C SER A 40 3.48 -29.15 -24.07
N VAL A 41 3.73 -30.23 -23.34
CA VAL A 41 3.81 -30.22 -21.87
C VAL A 41 4.98 -29.35 -21.38
N LEU A 42 6.15 -29.47 -22.01
CA LEU A 42 7.31 -28.66 -21.69
C LEU A 42 7.06 -27.17 -21.95
N ASN A 43 6.42 -26.81 -23.07
CA ASN A 43 6.03 -25.43 -23.35
C ASN A 43 5.03 -24.88 -22.33
N ARG A 44 4.10 -25.72 -21.83
CA ARG A 44 3.19 -25.36 -20.74
C ARG A 44 3.96 -25.07 -19.45
N GLN A 45 4.94 -25.90 -19.11
CA GLN A 45 5.84 -25.67 -17.97
C GLN A 45 6.71 -24.42 -18.15
N CYS A 46 7.18 -24.15 -19.37
CA CYS A 46 7.97 -22.95 -19.66
C CYS A 46 7.18 -21.65 -19.43
N LYS A 47 5.87 -21.64 -19.69
CA LYS A 47 5.01 -20.50 -19.34
C LYS A 47 5.01 -20.24 -17.83
N LEU A 48 4.94 -21.31 -17.02
CA LEU A 48 5.01 -21.21 -15.57
C LEU A 48 6.35 -20.60 -15.11
N GLY A 49 7.48 -21.10 -15.65
CA GLY A 49 8.80 -20.53 -15.38
C GLY A 49 8.92 -19.08 -15.86
N SER A 50 8.25 -18.72 -16.95
CA SER A 50 8.23 -17.33 -17.45
C SER A 50 7.53 -16.39 -16.51
N ASP A 51 6.40 -16.82 -15.94
CA ASP A 51 5.67 -16.05 -14.95
C ASP A 51 6.52 -15.89 -13.67
N TYR A 52 7.22 -16.94 -13.24
CA TYR A 52 8.14 -16.89 -12.11
C TYR A 52 9.28 -15.87 -12.31
N ILE A 53 9.94 -15.88 -13.47
CA ILE A 53 11.00 -14.91 -13.80
C ILE A 53 10.43 -13.49 -13.75
N ARG A 54 9.27 -13.25 -14.37
CA ARG A 54 8.63 -11.93 -14.38
C ARG A 54 8.21 -11.46 -12.98
N PHE A 55 7.75 -12.36 -12.11
CA PHE A 55 7.47 -12.01 -10.73
C PHE A 55 8.74 -11.61 -9.99
N THR A 56 9.83 -12.37 -10.18
CA THR A 56 11.12 -12.09 -9.53
C THR A 56 11.70 -10.76 -10.01
N GLU A 57 11.70 -10.52 -11.32
CA GLU A 57 12.09 -9.23 -11.91
C GLU A 57 11.25 -8.07 -11.35
N PHE A 58 9.93 -8.27 -11.20
CA PHE A 58 9.05 -7.25 -10.63
C PHE A 58 9.34 -7.00 -9.15
N ILE A 59 9.63 -8.04 -8.35
CA ILE A 59 9.99 -7.89 -6.94
C ILE A 59 11.32 -7.12 -6.82
N GLU A 60 12.34 -7.52 -7.57
CA GLU A 60 13.68 -6.90 -7.53
C GLU A 60 13.64 -5.42 -7.90
N GLN A 61 12.91 -5.07 -8.96
CA GLN A 61 12.74 -3.68 -9.41
C GLN A 61 12.13 -2.77 -8.33
N ASN A 62 11.21 -3.28 -7.52
CA ASN A 62 10.44 -2.45 -6.58
C ASN A 62 10.94 -2.56 -5.12
N THR A 63 11.81 -3.53 -4.80
CA THR A 63 12.38 -3.73 -3.46
C THR A 63 13.87 -3.36 -3.36
N GLY A 64 14.64 -3.43 -4.46
CA GLY A 64 16.08 -3.18 -4.46
C GLY A 64 16.51 -1.72 -4.29
N HIS A 65 15.62 -0.75 -4.54
CA HIS A 65 15.93 0.69 -4.45
C HIS A 65 15.80 1.26 -3.04
N VAL A 66 16.57 0.74 -2.08
CA VAL A 66 16.66 1.36 -0.73
C VAL A 66 17.86 2.32 -0.62
N HIS A 67 18.87 2.28 -1.51
CA HIS A 67 20.13 3.03 -1.31
C HIS A 67 20.74 3.80 -2.50
N THR A 68 20.00 4.12 -3.56
CA THR A 68 20.55 5.00 -4.61
C THR A 68 19.46 5.88 -5.23
N GLN A 69 19.06 6.91 -4.49
CA GLN A 69 18.52 8.11 -5.12
C GLN A 69 19.70 8.96 -5.60
N ASP A 70 20.32 8.54 -6.71
CA ASP A 70 21.13 9.45 -7.51
C ASP A 70 20.20 10.24 -8.44
N LEU A 71 20.40 11.55 -8.41
CA LEU A 71 19.57 12.67 -8.88
C LEU A 71 19.29 12.76 -10.39
N THR A 72 19.32 11.68 -11.18
CA THR A 72 19.35 11.83 -12.65
C THR A 72 18.51 10.85 -13.47
N GLN A 73 17.29 10.51 -13.03
CA GLN A 73 16.25 10.05 -13.95
C GLN A 73 14.83 10.20 -13.35
N ALA A 74 14.22 11.35 -13.60
CA ALA A 74 12.79 11.61 -13.39
C ALA A 74 11.93 10.87 -14.44
N GLY A 75 12.08 9.55 -14.52
CA GLY A 75 11.14 8.67 -15.19
C GLY A 75 10.34 7.95 -14.12
N ALA A 76 9.05 8.28 -13.99
CA ALA A 76 8.10 7.76 -13.00
C ALA A 76 8.23 6.26 -12.71
N SER A 77 9.14 5.90 -11.81
CA SER A 77 9.28 4.56 -11.26
C SER A 77 8.20 4.39 -10.20
N LEU A 78 7.54 3.24 -10.23
CA LEU A 78 6.56 2.90 -9.20
C LEU A 78 7.32 2.83 -7.87
N ASN A 79 6.99 3.74 -6.96
CA ASN A 79 7.62 3.82 -5.66
C ASN A 79 6.52 3.93 -4.60
N GLY A 80 6.79 3.40 -3.42
CA GLY A 80 5.80 3.42 -2.35
C GLY A 80 5.93 2.28 -1.35
N VAL A 81 5.49 2.52 -0.12
CA VAL A 81 5.46 1.52 0.94
C VAL A 81 4.42 0.44 0.67
N TYR A 82 3.31 0.77 -0.01
CA TYR A 82 2.28 -0.22 -0.37
C TYR A 82 2.76 -1.14 -1.48
N LEU A 83 3.50 -0.62 -2.45
CA LEU A 83 4.10 -1.42 -3.51
C LEU A 83 5.13 -2.41 -2.96
N ARG A 84 6.01 -1.96 -2.05
CA ARG A 84 6.97 -2.85 -1.36
C ARG A 84 6.27 -3.93 -0.54
N ALA A 85 5.18 -3.59 0.14
CA ALA A 85 4.39 -4.57 0.88
C ALA A 85 3.71 -5.58 -0.06
N PHE A 86 3.23 -5.12 -1.22
CA PHE A 86 2.71 -6.00 -2.26
C PHE A 86 3.78 -6.98 -2.77
N CYS A 87 4.99 -6.49 -3.09
CA CYS A 87 6.11 -7.33 -3.50
C CYS A 87 6.50 -8.34 -2.42
N THR A 88 6.47 -7.95 -1.14
CA THR A 88 6.73 -8.85 0.00
C THR A 88 5.67 -9.96 0.09
N GLY A 89 4.40 -9.61 -0.10
CA GLY A 89 3.31 -10.58 -0.17
C GLY A 89 3.43 -11.51 -1.37
N LEU A 90 3.78 -10.98 -2.54
CA LEU A 90 4.00 -11.74 -3.77
C LEU A 90 5.17 -12.72 -3.58
N ASP A 91 6.28 -12.29 -3.00
CA ASP A 91 7.42 -13.15 -2.70
C ASP A 91 7.05 -14.31 -1.77
N SER A 92 6.27 -14.00 -0.72
CA SER A 92 5.75 -15.02 0.21
C SER A 92 4.84 -16.04 -0.49
N MET A 93 4.08 -15.63 -1.51
CA MET A 93 3.23 -16.51 -2.31
C MET A 93 4.06 -17.46 -3.20
N LEU A 94 5.27 -17.06 -3.61
CA LEU A 94 6.16 -17.90 -4.43
C LEU A 94 6.89 -18.97 -3.60
N GLN A 95 6.90 -18.84 -2.27
CA GLN A 95 7.64 -19.76 -1.40
C GLN A 95 7.23 -21.25 -1.55
N PRO A 96 5.93 -21.61 -1.64
CA PRO A 96 5.53 -23.00 -1.89
C PRO A 96 5.98 -23.53 -3.26
N TYR A 97 6.10 -22.66 -4.26
CA TYR A 97 6.62 -23.04 -5.59
C TYR A 97 8.11 -23.34 -5.50
N ARG A 98 8.89 -22.48 -4.84
CA ARG A 98 10.32 -22.73 -4.60
C ARG A 98 10.54 -24.02 -3.82
N GLN A 99 9.72 -24.28 -2.80
CA GLN A 99 9.79 -25.53 -2.06
C GLN A 99 9.48 -26.74 -2.94
N ALA A 100 8.44 -26.67 -3.78
CA ALA A 100 8.12 -27.75 -4.70
C ALA A 100 9.26 -28.05 -5.71
N LEU A 101 10.00 -27.02 -6.13
CA LEU A 101 11.19 -27.21 -6.98
C LEU A 101 12.34 -27.90 -6.23
N LEU A 102 12.59 -27.53 -4.96
CA LEU A 102 13.59 -28.19 -4.12
C LEU A 102 13.22 -29.66 -3.86
N ASP A 103 11.95 -29.94 -3.59
CA ASP A 103 11.45 -31.30 -3.40
C ASP A 103 11.64 -32.14 -4.68
N LEU A 104 11.35 -31.56 -5.85
CA LEU A 104 11.57 -32.20 -7.16
C LEU A 104 13.05 -32.45 -7.45
N GLU A 105 13.94 -31.55 -7.05
CA GLU A 105 15.38 -31.72 -7.17
C GLU A 105 15.87 -32.90 -6.32
N GLN A 106 15.40 -32.99 -5.07
CA GLN A 106 15.71 -34.13 -4.19
C GLN A 106 15.18 -35.45 -4.74
N GLU A 107 13.95 -35.46 -5.26
CA GLU A 107 13.36 -36.62 -5.93
C GLU A 107 14.18 -37.04 -7.17
N PHE A 108 14.69 -36.09 -7.95
CA PHE A 108 15.57 -36.38 -9.10
C PHE A 108 16.94 -36.93 -8.70
N LEU A 109 17.52 -36.45 -7.60
CA LEU A 109 18.78 -36.99 -7.06
C LEU A 109 18.60 -38.42 -6.54
N ALA A 110 17.43 -38.76 -6.00
CA ALA A 110 17.09 -40.11 -5.55
C ALA A 110 16.75 -41.06 -6.71
N ASP A 111 16.03 -40.57 -7.72
CA ASP A 111 15.65 -41.33 -8.92
C ASP A 111 16.01 -40.56 -10.21
N PRO A 112 17.12 -40.91 -10.88
CA PRO A 112 17.52 -40.32 -12.16
C PRO A 112 16.52 -40.55 -13.30
N HIS A 113 15.56 -41.46 -13.17
CA HIS A 113 14.54 -41.77 -14.17
C HIS A 113 13.24 -40.97 -13.99
N LEU A 114 13.25 -39.92 -13.16
CA LEU A 114 12.12 -39.02 -12.96
C LEU A 114 11.52 -38.54 -14.30
N THR A 115 10.20 -38.66 -14.45
CA THR A 115 9.51 -38.34 -15.71
C THR A 115 8.99 -36.90 -15.74
N ILE A 116 8.85 -36.33 -16.95
CA ILE A 116 8.26 -35.00 -17.16
C ILE A 116 6.82 -34.93 -16.63
N SER A 117 6.07 -36.04 -16.74
CA SER A 117 4.71 -36.15 -16.24
C SER A 117 4.62 -35.94 -14.73
N HIS A 118 5.61 -36.44 -13.99
CA HIS A 118 5.68 -36.28 -12.53
C HIS A 118 5.94 -34.82 -12.13
N VAL A 119 6.92 -34.18 -12.78
CA VAL A 119 7.17 -32.73 -12.63
C VAL A 119 5.90 -31.94 -12.93
N ASN A 120 5.21 -32.31 -14.01
CA ASN A 120 3.99 -31.64 -14.43
C ASN A 120 2.84 -31.78 -13.41
N TYR A 121 2.70 -32.94 -12.79
CA TYR A 121 1.71 -33.17 -11.73
C TYR A 121 2.02 -32.36 -10.46
N LYS A 122 3.28 -32.36 -10.00
CA LYS A 122 3.71 -31.62 -8.79
C LYS A 122 3.51 -30.11 -8.93
N LEU A 123 3.66 -29.58 -10.14
CA LEU A 123 3.54 -28.14 -10.42
C LEU A 123 2.16 -27.69 -10.92
N ASP A 124 1.20 -28.61 -11.07
CA ASP A 124 -0.10 -28.33 -11.69
C ASP A 124 -0.89 -27.24 -10.96
N GLN A 125 -0.83 -27.23 -9.62
CA GLN A 125 -1.50 -26.22 -8.79
C GLN A 125 -1.08 -24.77 -9.10
N PHE A 126 0.16 -24.56 -9.55
CA PHE A 126 0.69 -23.23 -9.85
C PHE A 126 0.29 -22.75 -11.24
N GLN A 127 -0.10 -23.65 -12.14
CA GLN A 127 -0.48 -23.30 -13.52
C GLN A 127 -1.75 -22.46 -13.60
N LEU A 128 -2.64 -22.59 -12.61
CA LEU A 128 -3.83 -21.73 -12.51
C LEU A 128 -3.55 -20.47 -11.69
N LEU A 129 -2.72 -20.59 -10.65
CA LEU A 129 -2.43 -19.50 -9.72
C LEU A 129 -1.62 -18.39 -10.39
N PHE A 130 -0.52 -18.72 -11.06
CA PHE A 130 0.43 -17.74 -11.60
C PHE A 130 -0.21 -16.82 -12.65
N PRO A 131 -0.94 -17.33 -13.67
CA PRO A 131 -1.58 -16.44 -14.65
C PRO A 131 -2.59 -15.49 -13.99
N SER A 132 -3.33 -15.96 -12.99
CA SER A 132 -4.31 -15.14 -12.28
C SER A 132 -3.66 -13.98 -11.51
N VAL A 133 -2.52 -14.23 -10.87
CA VAL A 133 -1.76 -13.22 -10.14
C VAL A 133 -0.97 -12.32 -11.09
N MET A 134 -0.49 -12.85 -12.22
CA MET A 134 0.19 -12.08 -13.25
C MET A 134 -0.69 -10.95 -13.80
N VAL A 135 -1.99 -11.19 -13.97
CA VAL A 135 -2.95 -10.14 -14.36
C VAL A 135 -2.93 -8.98 -13.37
N VAL A 136 -2.84 -9.25 -12.06
CA VAL A 136 -2.78 -8.21 -11.02
C VAL A 136 -1.47 -7.41 -11.14
N VAL A 137 -0.33 -8.10 -11.29
CA VAL A 137 0.99 -7.47 -11.45
C VAL A 137 1.02 -6.58 -12.69
N GLU A 138 0.54 -7.09 -13.83
CA GLU A 138 0.49 -6.32 -15.07
C GLU A 138 -0.51 -5.16 -14.99
N THR A 139 -1.62 -5.31 -14.25
CA THR A 139 -2.56 -4.20 -14.01
C THR A 139 -1.90 -3.08 -13.20
N ILE A 140 -1.18 -3.43 -12.13
CA ILE A 140 -0.41 -2.47 -11.32
C ILE A 140 0.63 -1.75 -12.18
N ARG A 141 1.37 -2.50 -13.02
CA ARG A 141 2.40 -1.96 -13.91
C ARG A 141 1.82 -1.05 -15.00
N ALA A 142 0.80 -1.51 -15.71
CA ALA A 142 0.24 -0.82 -16.88
C ALA A 142 -0.49 0.47 -16.49
N GLN A 143 -1.25 0.44 -15.39
CA GLN A 143 -2.02 1.59 -14.91
C GLN A 143 -1.23 2.49 -13.95
N LYS A 144 0.00 2.10 -13.60
CA LYS A 144 0.84 2.78 -12.60
C LYS A 144 0.11 3.03 -11.28
N ILE A 145 -0.51 1.98 -10.75
CA ILE A 145 -1.34 2.04 -9.55
C ILE A 145 -0.47 2.40 -8.34
N HIS A 146 -0.92 3.38 -7.56
CA HIS A 146 -0.14 3.98 -6.47
C HIS A 146 -0.84 3.87 -5.11
N GLY A 147 -0.05 3.72 -4.05
CA GLY A 147 -0.52 3.76 -2.67
C GLY A 147 -1.69 2.82 -2.35
N CYS A 148 -2.70 3.34 -1.66
CA CYS A 148 -3.88 2.58 -1.25
C CYS A 148 -4.70 2.02 -2.42
N GLN A 149 -4.55 2.49 -3.66
CA GLN A 149 -5.20 1.90 -4.84
C GLN A 149 -4.69 0.49 -5.14
N ILE A 150 -3.49 0.14 -4.67
CA ILE A 150 -2.98 -1.24 -4.74
C ILE A 150 -3.88 -2.15 -3.91
N LEU A 151 -4.33 -1.70 -2.73
CA LEU A 151 -5.26 -2.46 -1.89
C LEU A 151 -6.59 -2.71 -2.60
N GLU A 152 -7.12 -1.69 -3.28
CA GLU A 152 -8.36 -1.76 -4.04
C GLU A 152 -8.26 -2.79 -5.17
N THR A 153 -7.17 -2.74 -5.93
CA THR A 153 -6.92 -3.65 -7.06
C THR A 153 -6.81 -5.09 -6.58
N VAL A 154 -5.97 -5.35 -5.57
CA VAL A 154 -5.80 -6.70 -5.01
C VAL A 154 -7.12 -7.22 -4.43
N TYR A 155 -7.88 -6.38 -3.73
CA TYR A 155 -9.19 -6.73 -3.19
C TYR A 155 -10.18 -7.13 -4.30
N LYS A 156 -10.33 -6.32 -5.35
CA LYS A 156 -11.23 -6.63 -6.49
C LYS A 156 -10.89 -7.97 -7.13
N HIS A 157 -9.60 -8.26 -7.32
CA HIS A 157 -9.17 -9.55 -7.89
C HIS A 157 -9.31 -10.71 -6.89
N SER A 158 -9.25 -10.46 -5.58
CA SER A 158 -9.47 -11.49 -4.55
C SER A 158 -10.93 -11.97 -4.47
N CYS A 159 -11.88 -11.12 -4.88
CA CYS A 159 -13.31 -11.46 -4.95
C CYS A 159 -13.66 -12.46 -6.07
N GLY A 160 -12.68 -12.95 -6.83
CA GLY A 160 -12.87 -13.99 -7.84
C GLY A 160 -13.31 -15.35 -7.26
N GLY A 161 -13.81 -16.22 -8.13
CA GLY A 161 -14.41 -17.50 -7.73
C GLY A 161 -13.45 -18.68 -7.49
N LEU A 162 -12.14 -18.52 -7.74
CA LEU A 162 -11.15 -19.60 -7.62
C LEU A 162 -10.53 -19.62 -6.21
N PRO A 163 -10.78 -20.65 -5.38
CA PRO A 163 -10.31 -20.65 -3.98
C PRO A 163 -8.79 -20.50 -3.80
N PRO A 164 -7.92 -21.20 -4.56
CA PRO A 164 -6.47 -21.05 -4.41
C PRO A 164 -5.97 -19.64 -4.72
N VAL A 165 -6.55 -19.01 -5.75
CA VAL A 165 -6.22 -17.63 -6.16
C VAL A 165 -6.70 -16.64 -5.12
N ARG A 166 -7.95 -16.80 -4.66
CA ARG A 166 -8.53 -15.96 -3.60
C ARG A 166 -7.68 -16.00 -2.35
N THR A 167 -7.33 -17.18 -1.85
CA THR A 167 -6.50 -17.33 -0.65
C THR A 167 -5.11 -16.70 -0.83
N ALA A 168 -4.49 -16.82 -2.01
CA ALA A 168 -3.21 -16.19 -2.29
C ALA A 168 -3.31 -14.65 -2.28
N LEU A 169 -4.30 -14.08 -2.98
CA LEU A 169 -4.52 -12.64 -3.04
C LEU A 169 -4.93 -12.06 -1.68
N GLU A 170 -5.73 -12.78 -0.89
CA GLU A 170 -6.07 -12.39 0.50
C GLU A 170 -4.84 -12.36 1.42
N LYS A 171 -3.87 -13.27 1.23
CA LYS A 171 -2.59 -13.24 1.95
C LYS A 171 -1.76 -12.02 1.55
N ILE A 172 -1.66 -11.72 0.26
CA ILE A 172 -0.98 -10.52 -0.25
C ILE A 172 -1.65 -9.26 0.31
N LEU A 173 -2.98 -9.18 0.22
CA LEU A 173 -3.77 -8.06 0.72
C LEU A 173 -3.53 -7.82 2.22
N CYS A 174 -3.41 -8.89 3.01
CA CYS A 174 -3.10 -8.76 4.44
C CYS A 174 -1.74 -8.11 4.70
N VAL A 175 -0.71 -8.44 3.91
CA VAL A 175 0.61 -7.82 4.05
C VAL A 175 0.52 -6.33 3.76
N CYS A 176 -0.23 -5.95 2.72
CA CYS A 176 -0.47 -4.55 2.37
C CYS A 176 -1.32 -3.82 3.43
N HIS A 177 -2.35 -4.47 3.99
CA HIS A 177 -3.11 -3.93 5.12
C HIS A 177 -2.23 -3.69 6.36
N GLY A 178 -1.18 -4.48 6.55
CA GLY A 178 -0.18 -4.22 7.59
C GLY A 178 0.45 -2.83 7.50
N VAL A 179 0.62 -2.27 6.29
CA VAL A 179 1.09 -0.88 6.09
C VAL A 179 -0.02 0.10 6.44
N LEU A 180 -1.24 -0.15 5.95
CA LEU A 180 -2.41 0.67 6.26
C LEU A 180 -2.63 0.80 7.76
N TYR A 181 -2.54 -0.30 8.51
CA TYR A 181 -2.69 -0.28 9.97
C TYR A 181 -1.61 0.52 10.67
N LYS A 182 -0.38 0.50 10.18
CA LYS A 182 0.71 1.30 10.77
C LYS A 182 0.46 2.79 10.55
N GLN A 183 0.02 3.18 9.35
CA GLN A 183 -0.34 4.57 9.06
C GLN A 183 -1.56 5.01 9.88
N LEU A 184 -2.58 4.16 9.97
CA LEU A 184 -3.77 4.39 10.80
C LEU A 184 -3.44 4.53 12.28
N ALA A 185 -2.54 3.69 12.82
CA ALA A 185 -2.10 3.78 14.20
C ALA A 185 -1.30 5.05 14.46
N ALA A 186 -0.36 5.41 13.57
CA ALA A 186 0.40 6.65 13.69
C ALA A 186 -0.52 7.87 13.68
N TRP A 187 -1.50 7.89 12.78
CA TRP A 187 -2.46 8.98 12.65
C TRP A 187 -3.42 9.07 13.84
N MET A 188 -4.11 7.98 14.18
CA MET A 188 -5.16 8.02 15.20
C MET A 188 -4.62 8.00 16.63
N LEU A 189 -3.41 7.51 16.89
CA LEU A 189 -2.85 7.44 18.25
C LEU A 189 -1.90 8.60 18.56
N HIS A 190 -1.25 9.14 17.52
CA HIS A 190 -0.21 10.16 17.67
C HIS A 190 -0.45 11.39 16.80
N GLY A 191 -1.51 11.46 15.98
CA GLY A 191 -1.71 12.61 15.08
C GLY A 191 -0.62 12.73 14.00
N LEU A 192 0.23 11.71 13.83
CA LEU A 192 1.37 11.74 12.92
C LEU A 192 0.98 11.23 11.54
N LEU A 193 1.06 12.09 10.53
CA LEU A 193 0.85 11.73 9.14
C LEU A 193 2.17 11.26 8.49
N LEU A 194 2.46 9.97 8.59
CA LEU A 194 3.66 9.35 8.02
C LEU A 194 3.41 8.92 6.56
N ASP A 195 3.45 9.87 5.63
CA ASP A 195 3.11 9.64 4.22
C ASP A 195 4.03 10.36 3.21
N GLN A 196 5.30 9.94 3.15
CA GLN A 196 6.33 10.56 2.28
C GLN A 196 6.01 10.49 0.78
N HIS A 197 5.28 9.46 0.35
CA HIS A 197 4.96 9.20 -1.05
C HIS A 197 3.52 9.54 -1.41
N GLU A 198 2.78 10.18 -0.51
CA GLU A 198 1.37 10.53 -0.70
C GLU A 198 0.47 9.34 -1.07
N GLU A 199 0.63 8.24 -0.36
CA GLU A 199 -0.04 6.97 -0.61
C GLU A 199 -1.31 6.78 0.22
N PHE A 200 -1.46 7.56 1.29
CA PHE A 200 -2.55 7.43 2.25
C PHE A 200 -3.77 8.25 1.83
N PHE A 201 -4.95 7.85 2.30
CA PHE A 201 -6.20 8.54 1.96
C PHE A 201 -6.46 9.81 2.79
N ILE A 202 -5.54 10.17 3.69
CA ILE A 202 -5.55 11.44 4.44
C ILE A 202 -4.38 12.27 3.95
N ARG A 203 -4.64 13.53 3.61
CA ARG A 203 -3.61 14.49 3.20
C ARG A 203 -3.64 15.72 4.09
N GLN A 204 -2.47 16.31 4.29
CA GLN A 204 -2.37 17.65 4.85
C GLN A 204 -2.65 18.67 3.75
N GLY A 205 -3.55 19.61 4.02
CA GLY A 205 -3.85 20.77 3.19
C GLY A 205 -2.75 21.83 3.27
N PRO A 206 -2.76 22.82 2.37
CA PRO A 206 -1.76 23.88 2.39
C PRO A 206 -1.80 24.61 3.73
N SER A 207 -0.69 24.61 4.46
CA SER A 207 -0.54 25.40 5.69
C SER A 207 -0.63 26.88 5.33
N VAL A 208 -1.61 27.60 5.86
CA VAL A 208 -1.77 29.06 5.65
C VAL A 208 -0.75 29.88 6.47
N ALA A 209 0.22 29.22 7.13
CA ALA A 209 1.26 29.89 7.91
C ALA A 209 2.52 30.20 7.07
N GLY A 210 2.60 31.43 6.55
CA GLY A 210 3.84 32.23 6.51
C GLY A 210 4.95 31.86 5.51
N GLY A 211 4.86 32.44 4.31
CA GLY A 211 5.96 32.96 3.46
C GLY A 211 7.36 32.31 3.48
N SER A 212 7.71 31.64 2.36
CA SER A 212 9.01 31.83 1.73
C SER A 212 8.78 32.54 0.41
N ALA A 213 8.93 33.87 0.44
CA ALA A 213 8.99 34.71 -0.75
C ALA A 213 10.20 34.30 -1.60
N ASN A 214 9.94 33.67 -2.75
CA ASN A 214 10.65 33.95 -3.97
C ASN A 214 9.61 34.55 -4.92
N GLN A 215 9.29 35.82 -4.74
CA GLN A 215 8.68 36.63 -5.79
C GLN A 215 9.75 37.64 -6.16
N ASP A 216 10.27 37.45 -7.36
CA ASP A 216 11.13 38.40 -8.04
C ASP A 216 10.43 39.76 -8.07
N GLU A 217 11.18 40.78 -7.66
CA GLU A 217 10.82 42.18 -7.81
C GLU A 217 10.77 42.52 -9.30
N GLU A 218 9.57 42.77 -9.84
CA GLU A 218 9.41 43.67 -10.98
C GLU A 218 8.32 44.69 -10.64
N GLU A 219 8.79 45.90 -10.33
CA GLU A 219 8.06 47.15 -10.48
C GLU A 219 7.43 47.21 -11.88
N ASP A 220 6.14 47.53 -11.97
CA ASP A 220 5.68 48.49 -12.99
C ASP A 220 4.27 49.06 -12.67
N ASP A 221 4.33 50.34 -12.36
CA ASP A 221 3.52 51.44 -12.92
C ASP A 221 2.09 51.76 -12.40
N LEU A 222 1.94 53.06 -12.18
CA LEU A 222 0.79 53.78 -11.63
C LEU A 222 -0.32 53.94 -12.67
N CYS A 223 -1.59 53.75 -12.28
CA CYS A 223 -2.69 54.53 -12.90
C CYS A 223 -3.87 54.78 -11.96
N LEU A 224 -4.18 56.07 -11.81
CA LEU A 224 -5.42 56.64 -11.31
C LEU A 224 -6.66 56.03 -11.99
N GLY A 225 -7.62 55.53 -11.19
CA GLY A 225 -8.96 55.19 -11.69
C GLY A 225 -9.86 54.70 -10.55
N GLY A 226 -10.94 55.43 -10.26
CA GLY A 226 -11.84 55.16 -9.14
C GLY A 226 -12.42 53.74 -9.15
N LEU A 227 -12.38 53.07 -7.99
CA LEU A 227 -12.93 51.73 -7.80
C LEU A 227 -14.46 51.75 -7.89
N SER A 228 -15.03 50.84 -8.66
CA SER A 228 -16.48 50.63 -8.72
C SER A 228 -16.97 49.96 -7.43
N GLY A 229 -18.18 50.29 -6.97
CA GLY A 229 -18.77 49.77 -5.72
C GLY A 229 -18.86 48.24 -5.61
N LYS A 230 -18.69 47.50 -6.72
CA LYS A 230 -18.57 46.04 -6.71
C LYS A 230 -17.19 45.54 -6.27
N GLN A 231 -16.11 46.22 -6.67
CA GLN A 231 -14.74 45.89 -6.27
C GLN A 231 -14.49 46.22 -4.78
N LEU A 232 -15.13 47.26 -4.26
CA LEU A 232 -15.12 47.58 -2.82
C LEU A 232 -15.81 46.51 -1.97
N ARG A 233 -16.87 45.88 -2.50
CA ARG A 233 -17.58 44.80 -1.81
C ARG A 233 -16.78 43.49 -1.85
N GLU A 234 -16.14 43.18 -2.97
CA GLU A 234 -15.22 42.03 -3.07
C GLU A 234 -14.00 42.19 -2.15
N LEU A 235 -13.46 43.40 -1.99
CA LEU A 235 -12.37 43.67 -1.04
C LEU A 235 -12.84 43.62 0.43
N GLN A 236 -14.10 43.96 0.72
CA GLN A 236 -14.69 43.75 2.05
C GLN A 236 -14.95 42.28 2.33
N ASP A 237 -15.45 41.52 1.35
CA ASP A 237 -15.66 40.07 1.47
C ASP A 237 -14.33 39.33 1.64
N LEU A 238 -13.27 39.74 0.91
CA LEU A 238 -11.90 39.23 1.10
C LEU A 238 -11.34 39.57 2.49
N ARG A 239 -11.56 40.79 2.99
CA ARG A 239 -11.16 41.17 4.35
C ARG A 239 -11.91 40.42 5.44
N LEU A 240 -13.20 40.12 5.24
CA LEU A 240 -13.99 39.30 6.18
C LEU A 240 -13.49 37.86 6.20
N ILE A 241 -13.07 37.31 5.05
CA ILE A 241 -12.45 35.99 4.94
C ILE A 241 -11.04 35.99 5.58
N GLU A 242 -10.27 37.07 5.43
CA GLU A 242 -8.96 37.23 6.08
C GLU A 242 -9.10 37.40 7.60
N GLU A 243 -10.10 38.14 8.08
CA GLU A 243 -10.36 38.34 9.52
C GLU A 243 -10.90 37.06 10.20
N GLU A 244 -11.73 36.25 9.53
CA GLU A 244 -12.09 34.90 10.01
C GLU A 244 -10.88 33.95 10.05
N ASN A 245 -9.99 34.03 9.05
CA ASN A 245 -8.78 33.20 8.99
C ASN A 245 -7.66 33.68 9.95
N MET A 246 -7.67 34.94 10.38
CA MET A 246 -6.72 35.51 11.35
C MET A 246 -6.99 35.09 12.80
N LEU A 247 -8.19 34.57 13.11
CA LEU A 247 -8.61 34.18 14.46
C LEU A 247 -8.44 32.68 14.75
N ALA A 248 -8.19 31.86 13.73
CA ALA A 248 -7.84 30.46 13.91
C ALA A 248 -6.29 30.35 14.02
N PRO A 249 -5.73 29.85 15.14
CA PRO A 249 -4.31 29.44 15.12
C PRO A 249 -4.14 28.51 13.93
N SER A 250 -3.05 28.64 13.17
CA SER A 250 -2.83 27.94 11.89
C SER A 250 -3.11 26.43 11.98
N LEU A 251 -4.37 26.04 11.81
CA LEU A 251 -4.82 24.67 11.90
C LEU A 251 -4.35 24.05 10.59
N GLN A 252 -3.42 23.11 10.68
CA GLN A 252 -3.07 22.28 9.54
C GLN A 252 -4.35 21.58 9.10
N GLN A 253 -4.94 22.04 7.99
CA GLN A 253 -6.23 21.54 7.55
C GLN A 253 -6.02 20.16 6.94
N PHE A 254 -6.53 19.09 7.55
CA PHE A 254 -6.45 17.76 6.94
C PHE A 254 -7.68 17.51 6.07
N SER A 255 -7.53 16.69 5.03
CA SER A 255 -8.64 16.35 4.14
C SER A 255 -8.54 14.93 3.61
N LEU A 256 -9.67 14.37 3.18
CA LEU A 256 -9.72 13.07 2.54
C LEU A 256 -9.32 13.15 1.06
N ARG A 257 -8.48 12.21 0.67
CA ARG A 257 -8.09 11.92 -0.71
C ARG A 257 -8.92 10.75 -1.21
N THR A 258 -10.07 11.05 -1.82
CA THR A 258 -11.08 10.05 -2.20
C THR A 258 -10.58 9.05 -3.24
N GLU A 259 -9.63 9.46 -4.07
CA GLU A 259 -8.95 8.63 -5.07
C GLU A 259 -8.03 7.57 -4.46
N MET A 260 -7.60 7.74 -3.21
CA MET A 260 -6.80 6.75 -2.46
C MET A 260 -7.64 5.96 -1.46
N LEU A 261 -8.94 6.26 -1.30
CA LEU A 261 -9.79 5.53 -0.37
C LEU A 261 -10.23 4.18 -0.99
N PRO A 262 -9.85 3.02 -0.42
CA PRO A 262 -10.33 1.73 -0.91
C PRO A 262 -11.86 1.63 -0.78
N SER A 263 -12.55 1.12 -1.79
CA SER A 263 -14.01 1.16 -1.89
C SER A 263 -14.73 0.30 -0.83
N TYR A 264 -14.04 -0.70 -0.29
CA TYR A 264 -14.53 -1.53 0.81
C TYR A 264 -14.45 -0.81 2.17
N ILE A 265 -13.82 0.37 2.25
CA ILE A 265 -13.85 1.25 3.42
C ILE A 265 -14.89 2.35 3.16
N PRO A 266 -16.02 2.36 3.90
CA PRO A 266 -17.03 3.39 3.71
C PRO A 266 -16.48 4.79 4.00
N VAL A 267 -16.87 5.79 3.20
CA VAL A 267 -16.46 7.20 3.38
C VAL A 267 -16.74 7.70 4.80
N ARG A 268 -17.91 7.34 5.36
CA ARG A 268 -18.29 7.67 6.75
C ARG A 268 -17.29 7.19 7.81
N VAL A 269 -16.55 6.13 7.51
CA VAL A 269 -15.51 5.62 8.40
C VAL A 269 -14.21 6.40 8.19
N ALA A 270 -13.85 6.72 6.95
CA ALA A 270 -12.72 7.59 6.65
C ALA A 270 -12.86 8.98 7.29
N GLU A 271 -14.05 9.57 7.28
CA GLU A 271 -14.37 10.83 7.97
C GLU A 271 -14.13 10.75 9.48
N LYS A 272 -14.50 9.63 10.11
CA LYS A 272 -14.22 9.40 11.53
C LYS A 272 -12.71 9.31 11.78
N ILE A 273 -11.99 8.56 10.95
CA ILE A 273 -10.52 8.40 11.07
C ILE A 273 -9.84 9.77 10.94
N LEU A 274 -10.28 10.60 9.99
CA LEU A 274 -9.82 11.97 9.82
C LEU A 274 -10.04 12.77 11.11
N PHE A 275 -11.29 12.83 11.58
CA PHE A 275 -11.66 13.56 12.80
C PHE A 275 -10.85 13.14 14.03
N TRP A 276 -10.62 11.83 14.21
CA TRP A 276 -9.83 11.32 15.33
C TRP A 276 -8.39 11.82 15.29
N GLY A 277 -7.71 11.74 14.15
CA GLY A 277 -6.33 12.19 14.08
C GLY A 277 -6.21 13.72 14.07
N GLU A 278 -7.16 14.47 13.50
CA GLU A 278 -7.23 15.92 13.64
C GLU A 278 -7.33 16.33 15.11
N SER A 279 -8.18 15.63 15.87
CA SER A 279 -8.32 15.87 17.31
C SER A 279 -7.00 15.63 18.04
N VAL A 280 -6.30 14.51 17.79
CA VAL A 280 -5.01 14.20 18.42
C VAL A 280 -3.94 15.21 18.03
N GLN A 281 -3.84 15.54 16.75
CA GLN A 281 -2.84 16.47 16.22
C GLN A 281 -3.05 17.89 16.77
N MET A 282 -4.31 18.30 16.97
CA MET A 282 -4.63 19.56 17.63
C MET A 282 -4.06 19.60 19.06
N PHE A 283 -4.18 18.53 19.84
CA PHE A 283 -3.59 18.47 21.19
C PHE A 283 -2.06 18.44 21.19
N GLU A 284 -1.42 17.86 20.16
CA GLU A 284 0.06 17.88 20.05
C GLU A 284 0.61 19.28 19.74
N ASN A 285 -0.05 20.06 18.88
CA ASN A 285 0.41 21.40 18.51
C ASN A 285 0.27 22.44 19.64
N HIS A 286 -0.63 22.23 20.60
CA HIS A 286 -0.94 23.20 21.65
C HIS A 286 -0.17 22.99 22.97
N ASN A 287 0.73 22.00 23.07
CA ASN A 287 1.39 21.65 24.34
C ASN A 287 2.91 21.86 24.36
N HIS A 288 3.33 23.04 24.85
CA HIS A 288 4.48 23.16 25.76
C HIS A 288 4.10 22.54 27.14
N SER A 289 3.95 21.22 27.21
CA SER A 289 3.75 20.37 28.42
C SER A 289 2.49 20.63 29.28
N PRO A 290 1.96 19.65 30.03
CA PRO A 290 2.54 18.34 30.40
C PRO A 290 1.58 17.13 30.21
N SER A 291 2.05 15.94 30.64
CA SER A 291 1.27 14.71 30.86
C SER A 291 0.89 13.87 29.62
N ARG A 292 1.84 13.02 29.19
CA ARG A 292 1.73 11.91 28.22
C ARG A 292 0.70 10.81 28.58
N ALA A 293 -0.22 11.07 29.52
CA ALA A 293 -1.14 10.11 30.10
C ALA A 293 -2.59 10.22 29.58
N GLU A 294 -2.92 11.21 28.76
CA GLU A 294 -4.32 11.54 28.40
C GLU A 294 -4.80 11.06 27.01
N CYS A 295 -3.94 10.54 26.12
CA CYS A 295 -4.35 10.06 24.78
C CYS A 295 -5.08 8.68 24.75
N LYS A 296 -5.82 8.35 25.81
CA LYS A 296 -6.06 6.97 26.24
C LYS A 296 -7.45 6.39 25.90
N ILE A 297 -8.48 7.22 25.68
CA ILE A 297 -9.80 6.79 25.17
C ILE A 297 -9.82 6.56 23.67
N ILE A 298 -8.90 7.21 22.94
CA ILE A 298 -8.82 7.14 21.48
C ILE A 298 -8.47 5.71 21.05
N ILE A 299 -7.63 5.02 21.83
CA ILE A 299 -7.18 3.65 21.52
C ILE A 299 -8.35 2.64 21.49
N ILE A 300 -9.29 2.69 22.44
CA ILE A 300 -10.39 1.72 22.51
C ILE A 300 -11.38 1.92 21.35
N SER A 301 -11.67 3.17 20.99
CA SER A 301 -12.51 3.50 19.84
C SER A 301 -11.85 3.14 18.51
N VAL A 302 -10.52 3.30 18.40
CA VAL A 302 -9.72 2.87 17.26
C VAL A 302 -9.75 1.35 17.10
N VAL A 303 -9.60 0.58 18.20
CA VAL A 303 -9.74 -0.89 18.17
C VAL A 303 -11.11 -1.28 17.60
N LEU A 304 -12.19 -0.73 18.17
CA LEU A 304 -13.57 -1.08 17.80
C LEU A 304 -13.92 -0.64 16.37
N LEU A 305 -13.43 0.52 15.93
CA LEU A 305 -13.61 1.01 14.57
C LEU A 305 -12.87 0.11 13.56
N CYS A 306 -11.60 -0.22 13.83
CA CYS A 306 -10.81 -1.12 12.99
C CYS A 306 -11.39 -2.55 12.96
N SER A 307 -11.91 -3.07 14.08
CA SER A 307 -12.63 -4.34 14.13
C SER A 307 -13.90 -4.32 13.28
N SER A 308 -14.63 -3.19 13.22
CA SER A 308 -15.81 -3.06 12.36
C SER A 308 -15.50 -2.93 10.87
N ILE A 309 -14.31 -2.44 10.49
CA ILE A 309 -13.91 -2.24 9.08
C ILE A 309 -13.49 -3.57 8.44
N LEU A 310 -12.97 -4.53 9.21
CA LEU A 310 -12.29 -5.70 8.65
C LEU A 310 -12.87 -7.02 9.16
N LYS A 311 -13.99 -7.42 8.54
CA LYS A 311 -14.49 -8.79 8.67
C LYS A 311 -13.37 -9.79 8.32
N HIS A 312 -13.14 -10.75 9.22
CA HIS A 312 -12.23 -11.91 9.13
C HIS A 312 -10.77 -11.77 9.60
N ARG A 313 -10.29 -10.64 10.12
CA ARG A 313 -8.95 -10.55 10.74
C ARG A 313 -8.89 -9.74 12.03
N GLU A 314 -9.98 -9.78 12.80
CA GLU A 314 -10.13 -9.12 14.10
C GLU A 314 -9.04 -9.57 15.10
N ASP A 315 -8.70 -10.86 15.11
CA ASP A 315 -7.84 -11.45 16.16
C ASP A 315 -6.37 -11.02 16.06
N VAL A 316 -5.82 -10.90 14.84
CA VAL A 316 -4.41 -10.54 14.63
C VAL A 316 -4.18 -9.06 14.94
N PHE A 317 -5.12 -8.20 14.53
CA PHE A 317 -5.09 -6.78 14.84
C PHE A 317 -5.36 -6.52 16.33
N ALA A 318 -6.34 -7.22 16.92
CA ALA A 318 -6.61 -7.16 18.36
C ALA A 318 -5.43 -7.64 19.19
N SER A 319 -4.69 -8.67 18.75
CA SER A 319 -3.51 -9.18 19.45
C SER A 319 -2.35 -8.19 19.47
N GLU A 320 -2.04 -7.54 18.34
CA GLU A 320 -0.98 -6.52 18.29
C GLU A 320 -1.36 -5.24 19.03
N LEU A 321 -2.64 -4.86 18.99
CA LEU A 321 -3.14 -3.72 19.75
C LEU A 321 -3.21 -4.01 21.25
N HIS A 322 -3.51 -5.26 21.64
CA HIS A 322 -3.42 -5.74 23.02
C HIS A 322 -1.97 -5.76 23.52
N ARG A 323 -0.99 -6.05 22.66
CA ARG A 323 0.45 -5.95 23.01
C ARG A 323 0.87 -4.50 23.27
N LEU A 324 0.32 -3.54 22.52
CA LEU A 324 0.49 -2.09 22.77
C LEU A 324 -0.26 -1.60 24.03
N LYS A 325 -1.34 -2.29 24.43
CA LYS A 325 -2.21 -1.97 25.59
C LYS A 325 -1.61 -2.35 26.96
N GLN A 326 -0.52 -3.11 27.05
CA GLN A 326 0.06 -3.55 28.35
C GLN A 326 0.73 -2.44 29.19
N GLN A 327 0.56 -1.16 28.84
CA GLN A 327 0.88 -0.03 29.73
C GLN A 327 -0.41 0.51 30.40
N PRO A 328 -0.40 0.89 31.69
CA PRO A 328 -1.64 1.06 32.46
C PRO A 328 -2.43 2.30 31.99
N LEU A 329 -3.75 2.14 31.79
CA LEU A 329 -4.61 2.98 30.95
C LEU A 329 -6.04 3.10 31.54
N LEU A 330 -6.31 4.13 32.35
CA LEU A 330 -7.65 4.52 32.86
C LEU A 330 -7.49 5.98 33.34
N HIS A 331 -8.13 7.00 32.73
CA HIS A 331 -8.43 8.32 33.37
C HIS A 331 -9.10 9.42 32.49
N LEU A 332 -9.29 9.29 31.16
CA LEU A 332 -9.65 10.46 30.31
C LEU A 332 -11.11 10.97 30.45
N TRP A 333 -12.10 10.14 30.79
CA TRP A 333 -13.50 10.61 30.96
C TRP A 333 -13.64 11.56 32.16
N THR A 334 -12.86 11.32 33.20
CA THR A 334 -12.80 12.13 34.41
C THR A 334 -12.24 13.53 34.11
N LEU A 335 -11.20 13.62 33.28
CA LEU A 335 -10.51 14.89 33.01
C LEU A 335 -11.32 15.88 32.14
N MET A 336 -11.98 15.41 31.08
CA MET A 336 -12.75 16.30 30.19
C MET A 336 -14.07 16.81 30.80
N VAL A 337 -14.68 16.03 31.70
CA VAL A 337 -15.97 16.37 32.30
C VAL A 337 -15.81 16.99 33.69
N GLU A 338 -14.81 16.58 34.47
CA GLU A 338 -14.61 17.07 35.84
C GLU A 338 -13.52 18.14 35.97
N GLU A 339 -12.46 18.15 35.15
CA GLU A 339 -11.35 19.13 35.28
C GLU A 339 -11.36 20.27 34.25
N ALA A 340 -11.97 20.09 33.07
CA ALA A 340 -12.03 21.12 32.02
C ALA A 340 -13.28 22.02 32.06
N ASP A 341 -14.16 21.85 33.06
CA ASP A 341 -15.40 22.62 33.29
C ASP A 341 -16.20 22.95 32.01
N LEU A 342 -16.25 21.99 31.09
CA LEU A 342 -16.84 22.17 29.76
C LEU A 342 -18.35 22.51 29.83
N ILE A 343 -19.01 22.11 30.91
CA ILE A 343 -20.42 22.34 31.16
C ILE A 343 -20.69 23.81 31.54
N GLU A 344 -19.75 24.51 32.20
CA GLU A 344 -19.88 25.95 32.42
C GLU A 344 -19.59 26.76 31.15
N GLN A 345 -18.64 26.33 30.31
CA GLN A 345 -18.31 27.04 29.07
C GLN A 345 -19.35 26.89 27.95
N LEU A 346 -20.21 25.87 28.01
CA LEU A 346 -21.33 25.64 27.08
C LEU A 346 -22.62 26.39 27.46
N LYS A 347 -22.64 27.17 28.56
CA LYS A 347 -23.83 27.90 29.07
C LYS A 347 -23.99 29.33 28.53
N VAL A 348 -23.40 29.68 27.39
CA VAL A 348 -23.63 30.98 26.73
C VAL A 348 -24.87 30.94 25.83
#